data_AF-A0AA85KEC5-F1
#
_entry.id   AF-A0AA85KEC5-F1
#
_cell.length_a   1.000
_cell.length_b   1.000
_cell.length_c   1.000
_cell.angle_alpha   90.00
_cell.angle_beta   90.00
_cell.angle_gamma   90.00
#
_symmetry.space_group_name_H-M   'P 1'
#
loop_
_entity.id
_entity.type
_entity.pdbx_description
1 polymer ?
#
loop_
_entity_poly.entity_id
_entity_poly.type
_entity_poly.pdbx_seq_one_letter_code
_entity_poly.pdbx_strand_id
1 'polypeptide(L)'
;MEWQSNLYLNFIDFEKAFDRVDREVIWKLLEYYGVPQIFINLIQQLYDNGTCQVIHNGELSEAFGVTTGVRQGCLLSPMIFLIVVD
;
A
#
# COMPACT_ATOMS: atom_id res chain seq x y z
N MET A 1 -35.33 15.66 24.06
CA MET A 1 -34.45 14.92 25.00
C MET A 1 -33.54 14.00 24.17
N GLU A 2 -32.83 14.56 23.16
CA GLU A 2 -32.04 13.79 22.17
C GLU A 2 -30.53 14.07 22.27
N TRP A 3 -30.10 14.92 23.22
CA TRP A 3 -28.72 15.44 23.33
C TRP A 3 -27.88 14.77 24.43
N GLN A 4 -28.29 13.60 24.95
CA GLN A 4 -27.61 12.89 26.05
C GLN A 4 -27.38 11.39 25.75
N SER A 5 -27.30 10.99 24.49
CA SER A 5 -26.85 9.65 24.14
C SER A 5 -25.33 9.51 24.35
N ASN A 6 -24.90 8.36 24.87
CA ASN A 6 -23.48 8.08 25.03
C ASN A 6 -22.81 7.95 23.66
N LEU A 7 -21.76 8.74 23.42
CA LEU A 7 -20.88 8.61 22.26
C LEU A 7 -19.81 7.56 22.56
N TYR A 8 -19.71 6.55 21.71
CA TYR A 8 -18.63 5.55 21.75
C TYR A 8 -17.78 5.72 20.49
N LEU A 9 -16.47 5.87 20.69
CA LEU A 9 -15.48 5.97 19.62
C LEU A 9 -14.57 4.74 19.68
N ASN A 10 -14.28 4.15 18.53
CA ASN A 10 -13.28 3.09 18.39
C ASN A 10 -12.21 3.54 17.41
N PHE A 11 -10.95 3.47 17.83
CA PHE A 11 -9.80 3.82 17.00
C PHE A 11 -9.13 2.53 16.54
N ILE A 12 -9.07 2.34 15.23
CA ILE A 12 -8.46 1.17 14.58
C ILE A 12 -7.25 1.66 13.79
N ASP A 13 -6.12 0.98 13.95
CA ASP A 13 -4.89 1.25 13.22
C ASP A 13 -4.40 0.00 12.48
N PHE A 14 -3.82 0.20 11.30
CA PHE A 14 -3.32 -0.88 10.46
C PHE A 14 -1.82 -1.06 10.68
N GLU A 15 -1.42 -2.22 11.21
CA GLU A 15 -0.01 -2.54 11.38
C GLU A 15 0.71 -2.61 10.01
N LYS A 16 1.73 -1.75 9.81
CA LYS A 16 2.55 -1.71 8.59
C LYS A 16 1.70 -1.63 7.31
N ALA A 17 0.71 -0.72 7.32
CA ALA A 17 -0.32 -0.64 6.30
C ALA A 17 0.22 -0.62 4.87
N PHE A 18 1.29 0.13 4.62
CA PHE A 18 1.91 0.24 3.29
C PHE A 18 2.62 -1.03 2.87
N ASP A 19 3.24 -1.78 3.80
CA ASP A 19 4.08 -2.93 3.49
C ASP A 19 3.26 -4.22 3.28
N ARG A 20 2.04 -4.26 3.83
CA ARG A 20 1.19 -5.45 3.87
C ARG A 20 0.11 -5.53 2.78
N VAL A 21 -0.03 -4.50 1.95
CA VAL A 21 -1.01 -4.52 0.86
C VAL A 21 -0.70 -5.67 -0.11
N ASP A 22 -1.71 -6.48 -0.43
CA ASP A 22 -1.60 -7.47 -1.49
C ASP A 22 -1.66 -6.78 -2.87
N ARG A 23 -0.65 -7.04 -3.70
CA ARG A 23 -0.54 -6.43 -5.04
C ARG A 23 -1.62 -6.91 -5.99
N GLU A 24 -2.08 -8.15 -5.87
CA GLU A 24 -3.19 -8.66 -6.68
C GLU A 24 -4.48 -7.89 -6.39
N VAL A 25 -4.68 -7.46 -5.15
CA VAL A 25 -5.82 -6.60 -4.77
C VAL A 25 -5.68 -5.23 -5.43
N ILE A 26 -4.48 -4.65 -5.44
CA ILE A 26 -4.23 -3.37 -6.14
C ILE A 26 -4.65 -3.45 -7.61
N TRP A 27 -4.21 -4.50 -8.33
CA TRP A 27 -4.51 -4.66 -9.76
C TRP A 27 -6.01 -4.76 -10.02
N LYS A 28 -6.70 -5.61 -9.27
CA LYS A 28 -8.15 -5.80 -9.39
C LYS A 28 -8.94 -4.54 -9.06
N LEU A 29 -8.49 -3.76 -8.08
CA LEU A 29 -9.15 -2.50 -7.74
C LEU A 29 -8.92 -1.46 -8.83
N LEU A 30 -7.70 -1.31 -9.36
CA LEU A 30 -7.45 -0.39 -10.47
C LEU A 30 -8.32 -0.75 -11.70
N GLU A 31 -8.46 -2.04 -12.02
CA GLU A 31 -9.38 -2.51 -13.06
C GLU A 31 -10.84 -2.15 -12.74
N TYR A 32 -11.28 -2.39 -11.50
CA TYR A 32 -12.62 -2.07 -11.03
C TYR A 32 -12.97 -0.58 -11.14
N TYR A 33 -12.03 0.31 -10.81
CA TYR A 33 -12.18 1.77 -10.96
C TYR A 33 -12.03 2.24 -12.42
N GLY A 34 -11.86 1.33 -13.38
CA GLY A 34 -11.82 1.64 -14.80
C GLY A 34 -10.50 2.23 -15.28
N VAL A 35 -9.41 2.03 -14.55
CA VAL A 35 -8.07 2.45 -14.99
C VAL A 35 -7.70 1.66 -16.25
N PRO A 36 -7.31 2.33 -17.34
CA PRO A 36 -6.94 1.61 -18.56
C PRO A 36 -5.78 0.64 -18.34
N GLN A 37 -5.86 -0.55 -18.93
CA GLN A 37 -4.88 -1.63 -18.74
C GLN A 37 -3.43 -1.21 -18.97
N ILE A 38 -3.18 -0.29 -19.91
CA ILE A 38 -1.83 0.24 -20.18
C ILE A 38 -1.20 0.90 -18.95
N PHE A 39 -1.99 1.61 -18.14
CA PHE A 39 -1.50 2.23 -16.91
C PHE A 39 -1.34 1.18 -15.81
N ILE A 40 -2.24 0.20 -15.72
CA ILE A 40 -2.12 -0.90 -14.75
C ILE A 40 -0.84 -1.67 -14.99
N ASN A 41 -0.56 -2.03 -16.24
CA ASN A 41 0.67 -2.72 -16.62
C ASN A 41 1.92 -1.88 -16.31
N LEU A 42 1.87 -0.56 -16.55
CA LEU A 42 2.97 0.34 -16.19
C LEU A 42 3.21 0.36 -14.67
N ILE A 43 2.13 0.40 -13.88
CA ILE A 43 2.24 0.37 -12.42
C ILE A 43 2.78 -0.99 -11.97
N GLN A 44 2.28 -2.11 -12.49
CA GLN A 44 2.80 -3.46 -12.21
C GLN A 44 4.32 -3.53 -12.44
N GLN A 45 4.80 -3.01 -13.57
CA GLN A 45 6.22 -2.96 -13.89
C GLN A 45 7.05 -2.13 -12.89
N LEU A 46 6.46 -1.11 -12.26
CA LEU A 46 7.15 -0.34 -11.20
C LEU A 46 7.32 -1.15 -9.90
N TYR A 47 6.50 -2.17 -9.70
CA TYR A 47 6.51 -3.03 -8.51
C TYR A 47 7.22 -4.37 -8.73
N ASP A 48 7.34 -4.82 -9.97
CA ASP A 48 8.01 -6.08 -10.31
C ASP A 48 9.51 -6.07 -9.96
N ASN A 49 10.00 -7.22 -9.50
CA ASN A 49 11.41 -7.48 -9.19
C ASN A 49 12.09 -6.46 -8.26
N GLY A 50 11.30 -5.74 -7.45
CA GLY A 50 11.83 -4.81 -6.46
C GLY A 50 12.64 -5.55 -5.39
N THR A 51 13.81 -5.03 -5.06
CA THR A 51 14.63 -5.49 -3.93
C THR A 51 14.81 -4.39 -2.91
N CYS A 52 14.96 -4.77 -1.64
CA CYS A 52 15.26 -3.84 -0.55
C CYS A 52 16.47 -4.33 0.25
N GLN A 53 17.14 -3.40 0.90
CA GLN A 53 18.23 -3.63 1.84
C GLN A 53 18.00 -2.75 3.07
N VAL A 54 18.39 -3.25 4.24
CA VAL A 54 18.31 -2.50 5.49
C VAL A 54 19.69 -1.98 5.83
N ILE A 55 19.79 -0.70 6.19
CA ILE A 55 21.01 -0.13 6.77
C ILE A 55 20.91 -0.24 8.29
N HIS A 56 21.89 -0.90 8.91
CA HIS A 56 22.01 -0.99 10.36
C HIS A 56 23.47 -0.75 10.78
N ASN A 57 23.71 0.21 11.67
CA ASN A 57 25.06 0.63 12.11
C ASN A 57 26.02 0.99 10.97
N GLY A 58 25.50 1.53 9.86
CA GLY A 58 26.30 1.90 8.69
C GLY A 58 26.59 0.76 7.72
N GLU A 59 26.17 -0.47 8.03
CA GLU A 59 26.30 -1.62 7.15
C GLU A 59 24.98 -1.94 6.47
N LEU A 60 25.05 -2.38 5.21
CA LEU A 60 23.90 -2.85 4.43
C LEU A 60 23.67 -4.34 4.68
N SER A 61 22.42 -4.73 4.84
CA SER A 61 22.02 -6.14 4.82
C SER A 61 22.18 -6.74 3.43
N GLU A 62 22.09 -8.07 3.34
CA GLU A 62 21.81 -8.72 2.05
C GLU A 62 20.50 -8.18 1.45
N ALA A 63 20.45 -8.14 0.12
CA ALA A 63 19.26 -7.73 -0.60
C ALA A 63 18.18 -8.82 -0.53
N PHE A 64 16.95 -8.41 -0.27
CA PHE A 64 15.79 -9.30 -0.27
C PHE A 64 14.72 -8.78 -1.24
N GLY A 65 13.96 -9.69 -1.84
CA GLY A 65 12.86 -9.35 -2.74
C GLY A 65 11.68 -8.74 -1.99
N VAL A 66 11.04 -7.74 -2.60
CA VAL A 66 9.84 -7.08 -2.10
C VAL A 66 8.66 -7.52 -2.98
N THR A 67 7.82 -8.38 -2.44
CA THR A 67 6.67 -8.97 -3.16
C THR A 67 5.32 -8.41 -2.71
N THR A 68 5.28 -7.71 -1.59
CA THR A 68 4.06 -7.11 -1.03
C THR A 68 4.20 -5.60 -0.90
N GLY A 69 3.07 -4.96 -0.63
CA GLY A 69 3.00 -3.56 -0.26
C GLY A 69 3.19 -2.60 -1.41
N VAL A 70 3.06 -1.33 -1.06
CA VAL A 70 3.36 -0.18 -1.90
C VAL A 70 4.71 0.43 -1.49
N ARG A 71 5.41 1.07 -2.43
CA ARG A 71 6.77 1.58 -2.20
C ARG A 71 6.73 2.87 -1.39
N GLN A 72 7.15 2.80 -0.13
CA GLN A 72 7.24 4.00 0.71
C GLN A 72 8.16 5.06 0.07
N GLY A 73 7.70 6.32 0.06
CA GLY A 73 8.38 7.44 -0.61
C GLY A 73 8.10 7.58 -2.11
N CYS A 74 7.36 6.65 -2.74
CA CYS A 74 6.86 6.84 -4.09
C CYS A 74 5.61 7.74 -4.09
N LEU A 75 5.53 8.69 -5.04
CA LEU A 75 4.41 9.62 -5.16
C LEU A 75 3.07 8.93 -5.44
N LEU A 76 3.08 7.79 -6.13
CA LEU A 76 1.86 7.04 -6.47
C LEU A 76 1.37 6.16 -5.31
N SER A 77 2.25 5.77 -4.40
CA SER A 77 1.91 4.81 -3.34
C SER A 77 0.82 5.27 -2.38
N PRO A 78 0.75 6.54 -1.95
CA PRO A 78 -0.37 7.03 -1.16
C PRO A 78 -1.71 6.93 -1.90
N MET A 79 -1.75 7.27 -3.18
CA MET A 79 -2.98 7.20 -3.99
C MET A 79 -3.45 5.76 -4.16
N ILE A 80 -2.52 4.85 -4.47
CA ILE A 80 -2.81 3.42 -4.57
C ILE A 80 -3.32 2.87 -3.23
N PHE A 81 -2.70 3.28 -2.11
CA PHE A 81 -3.13 2.87 -0.78
C PHE A 81 -4.55 3.36 -0.45
N LEU A 82 -4.91 4.59 -0.82
CA LEU A 82 -6.26 5.10 -0.65
C LEU A 82 -7.29 4.28 -1.43
N ILE A 83 -6.98 3.88 -2.66
CA ILE A 83 -7.86 3.02 -3.48
C ILE A 83 -8.09 1.65 -2.81
N VAL A 84 -7.10 1.13 -2.07
CA VAL A 84 -7.20 -0.14 -1.36
C VAL A 84 -8.08 -0.05 -0.11
N VAL A 85 -8.14 1.12 0.51
CA VAL A 85 -8.88 1.35 1.76
C VAL A 85 -10.31 1.88 1.52
N ASP A 86 -10.58 2.46 0.34
CA ASP A 86 -11.91 2.90 -0.11
C ASP A 86 -12.92 1.74 -0.17
#